data_AF-A0A352UB99-F1
#
_entry.id   AF-A0A352UB99-F1
#
_cell.length_a   1.000
_cell.length_b   1.000
_cell.length_c   1.000
_cell.angle_alpha   90.00
_cell.angle_beta   90.00
_cell.angle_gamma   90.00
#
_symmetry.space_group_name_H-M   'P 1'
#
loop_
_entity.id
_entity.type
_entity.pdbx_description
1 polymer ?
#
loop_
_entity_poly.entity_id
_entity_poly.type
_entity_poly.pdbx_seq_one_letter_code
_entity_poly.pdbx_strand_id
1 'polypeptide(L)'
;AIDLIDEAASRVRINHSTTPLSVKEATKLLESVKKEKDEAIAGRQYEFAAELRDREAKLADKLSELEQTWKDDQGSEQPLVDEENIAEVVSMWTSIPVTRLAATETERLVHMEERLGEKVIGQSEAINLVSKAVRRARAGMKDPKRPTGIFQFLGPTGVGKTYLVKKLAEFLFGSEDSMIRIDMSEFMERHSVARLVGAPPGYVGYDDGGQLTELVRRKSYCVILLDEIEKAHPEVFNILLQIFDDGHLTDSKGRKVNFRNTIIVMTSNIGSDLIRQDRSIGFSARNESDSKSEEKYNRMRDNVMDEVKRFFRPEFLNRID
;
A
#
# COMPACT_ATOMS: atom_id res chain seq x y z
N ALA A 1 4.86 3.46 18.86
CA ALA A 1 3.92 4.30 19.64
C ALA A 1 4.59 5.58 20.06
N ILE A 2 5.69 5.53 20.84
CA ILE A 2 6.46 6.71 21.25
C ILE A 2 6.98 7.49 20.02
N ASP A 3 7.58 6.82 19.04
CA ASP A 3 8.11 7.49 17.83
C ASP A 3 7.03 8.24 17.02
N LEU A 4 5.79 7.73 17.01
CA LEU A 4 4.67 8.39 16.33
C LEU A 4 4.25 9.67 17.06
N ILE A 5 4.24 9.63 18.39
CA ILE A 5 3.93 10.78 19.24
C ILE A 5 5.03 11.84 19.09
N ASP A 6 6.30 11.43 19.06
CA ASP A 6 7.44 12.33 18.93
C ASP A 6 7.47 13.04 17.57
N GLU A 7 7.25 12.29 16.49
CA GLU A 7 7.19 12.86 15.13
C GLU A 7 5.98 13.80 14.98
N ALA A 8 4.81 13.41 15.48
CA ALA A 8 3.62 14.25 15.45
C ALA A 8 3.83 15.53 16.28
N ALA A 9 4.40 15.43 17.48
CA ALA A 9 4.72 16.58 18.32
C ALA A 9 5.71 17.53 17.65
N SER A 10 6.76 16.99 17.03
CA SER A 10 7.74 17.79 16.27
C SER A 10 7.08 18.54 15.12
N ARG A 11 6.19 17.87 14.39
CA ARG A 11 5.49 18.45 13.24
C ARG A 11 4.48 19.52 13.64
N VAL A 12 3.65 19.27 14.66
CA VAL A 12 2.74 20.27 15.23
C VAL A 12 3.54 21.48 15.70
N ARG A 13 4.68 21.27 16.37
CA ARG A 13 5.57 22.36 16.81
C ARG A 13 6.15 23.14 15.64
N ILE A 14 6.54 22.50 14.54
CA ILE A 14 7.03 23.20 13.34
C ILE A 14 5.92 24.09 12.76
N ASN A 15 4.71 23.57 12.60
CA ASN A 15 3.58 24.36 12.09
C ASN A 15 3.19 25.52 13.02
N HIS A 16 3.29 25.33 14.34
CA HIS A 16 3.03 26.38 15.32
C HIS A 16 4.14 27.45 15.39
N SER A 17 5.39 27.07 15.11
CA SER A 17 6.56 27.95 15.17
C SER A 17 6.88 28.63 13.84
N THR A 18 6.24 28.23 12.74
CA THR A 18 6.40 28.89 11.44
C THR A 18 5.85 30.32 11.47
N THR A 19 6.74 31.27 11.16
CA THR A 19 6.40 32.69 11.04
C THR A 19 5.34 32.89 9.95
N PRO A 20 4.23 33.62 10.24
CA PRO A 20 3.17 33.88 9.27
C PRO A 20 3.70 34.53 7.98
N LEU A 21 3.04 34.24 6.86
CA LEU A 21 3.34 34.84 5.55
C LEU A 21 3.30 36.37 5.61
N SER A 22 2.33 36.94 6.33
CA SER A 22 2.18 38.39 6.53
C SER A 22 3.40 39.04 7.19
N VAL A 23 3.98 38.39 8.21
CA VAL A 23 5.19 38.86 8.91
C VAL A 23 6.41 38.75 7.99
N LYS A 24 6.54 37.64 7.24
CA LYS A 24 7.63 37.47 6.26
C LYS A 24 7.58 38.51 5.14
N GLU A 25 6.41 38.78 4.59
CA GLU A 25 6.21 39.79 3.53
C GLU A 25 6.49 41.20 4.04
N ALA A 26 5.99 41.55 5.23
CA ALA A 26 6.25 42.84 5.86
C ALA A 26 7.74 43.05 6.16
N THR A 27 8.44 42.01 6.64
CA THR A 27 9.90 42.06 6.88
C THR A 27 10.67 42.32 5.60
N LYS A 28 10.34 41.59 4.52
CA LYS A 28 10.99 41.76 3.21
C LYS A 28 10.76 43.14 2.62
N LEU A 29 9.54 43.68 2.78
CA LEU A 29 9.20 45.03 2.32
C LEU A 29 9.93 46.11 3.13
N LEU A 30 10.10 45.91 4.44
CA LEU A 30 10.87 46.81 5.28
C LEU A 30 12.36 46.82 4.88
N GLU A 31 12.94 45.65 4.60
CA GLU A 31 14.32 45.53 4.10
C GLU A 31 14.50 46.22 2.74
N SER A 32 13.55 46.08 1.82
CA SER A 32 13.64 46.75 0.52
C SER A 32 13.59 48.27 0.66
N VAL A 33 12.69 48.80 1.50
CA VAL A 33 12.58 50.25 1.77
C VAL A 33 13.83 50.78 2.47
N LYS A 34 14.42 50.02 3.40
CA LYS A 34 15.70 50.38 4.03
C LYS A 34 16.82 50.52 3.01
N LYS A 35 16.92 49.55 2.10
CA LYS A 35 17.92 49.56 1.03
C LYS A 35 17.72 50.73 0.07
N GLU A 36 16.48 50.98 -0.38
CA GLU A 36 16.15 52.13 -1.24
C GLU A 36 16.47 53.46 -0.57
N LYS A 37 16.23 53.56 0.75
CA LYS A 37 16.56 54.76 1.54
C LYS A 37 18.06 54.99 1.59
N ASP A 38 18.84 53.95 1.86
CA ASP A 38 20.30 54.04 1.92
C ASP A 38 20.90 54.43 0.55
N GLU A 39 20.34 53.91 -0.54
CA GLU A 39 20.69 54.28 -1.92
C GLU A 39 20.33 55.76 -2.22
N ALA A 40 19.16 56.23 -1.78
CA ALA A 40 18.74 57.63 -1.94
C ALA A 40 19.64 58.60 -1.15
N ILE A 41 20.08 58.21 0.06
CA ILE A 41 21.04 58.97 0.87
C ILE A 41 22.40 59.04 0.15
N ALA A 42 22.90 57.90 -0.35
CA ALA A 42 24.16 57.85 -1.10
C ALA A 42 24.10 58.70 -2.39
N GLY A 43 22.94 58.71 -3.05
CA GLY A 43 22.64 59.54 -4.22
C GLY A 43 22.36 61.02 -3.93
N ARG A 44 22.43 61.45 -2.65
CA ARG A 44 22.11 62.83 -2.19
C ARG A 44 20.68 63.29 -2.50
N GLN A 45 19.75 62.37 -2.63
CA GLN A 45 18.32 62.64 -2.86
C GLN A 45 17.60 62.76 -1.51
N TYR A 46 17.84 63.86 -0.79
CA TYR A 46 17.43 63.98 0.62
C TYR A 46 15.90 64.05 0.84
N GLU A 47 15.13 64.66 -0.07
CA GLU A 47 13.66 64.67 0.01
C GLU A 47 13.08 63.26 -0.13
N PHE A 48 13.55 62.50 -1.14
CA PHE A 48 13.11 61.13 -1.35
C PHE A 48 13.53 60.18 -0.21
N ALA A 49 14.73 60.40 0.35
CA ALA A 49 15.16 59.68 1.55
C ALA A 49 14.29 59.99 2.79
N ALA A 50 13.74 61.20 2.90
CA ALA A 50 12.81 61.56 3.97
C ALA A 50 11.46 60.84 3.81
N GLU A 51 10.91 60.77 2.59
CA GLU A 51 9.69 59.99 2.31
C GLU A 51 9.86 58.51 2.62
N LEU A 52 11.01 57.92 2.22
CA LEU A 52 11.33 56.53 2.50
C LEU A 52 11.53 56.26 3.99
N ARG A 53 12.08 57.21 4.75
CA ARG A 53 12.19 57.13 6.21
C ARG A 53 10.81 57.12 6.88
N ASP A 54 9.88 57.97 6.43
CA ASP A 54 8.51 57.98 6.97
C ASP A 54 7.77 56.68 6.64
N ARG A 55 8.03 56.12 5.45
CA ARG A 55 7.50 54.81 5.04
C ARG A 55 8.11 53.66 5.83
N GLU A 56 9.41 53.70 6.09
CA GLU A 56 10.11 52.75 6.96
C GLU A 56 9.51 52.74 8.36
N ALA A 57 9.28 53.92 8.96
CA ALA A 57 8.66 54.03 10.29
C ALA A 57 7.28 53.37 10.33
N LYS A 58 6.41 53.67 9.35
CA LYS A 58 5.07 53.05 9.26
C LYS A 58 5.12 51.53 9.08
N LEU A 59 6.08 51.03 8.29
CA LEU A 59 6.26 49.60 8.08
C LEU A 59 6.84 48.90 9.31
N ALA A 60 7.73 49.56 10.05
CA ALA A 60 8.28 49.06 11.30
C ALA A 60 7.19 48.96 12.39
N ASP A 61 6.33 49.97 12.51
CA ASP A 61 5.20 49.96 13.44
C ASP A 61 4.23 48.81 13.09
N LYS A 62 3.87 48.67 11.81
CA LYS A 62 3.00 47.60 11.34
C LYS A 62 3.60 46.21 11.51
N LEU A 63 4.91 46.05 11.33
CA LEU A 63 5.62 44.80 11.60
C LEU A 63 5.56 44.47 13.10
N SER A 64 5.78 45.46 13.96
CA SER A 64 5.68 45.29 15.41
C SER A 64 4.28 44.85 15.86
N GLU A 65 3.22 45.44 15.29
CA GLU A 65 1.84 45.03 15.56
C GLU A 65 1.58 43.57 15.13
N LEU A 66 2.04 43.19 13.93
CA LEU A 66 1.90 41.83 13.41
C LEU A 66 2.70 40.81 14.25
N GLU A 67 3.89 41.17 14.71
CA GLU A 67 4.71 40.33 15.59
C GLU A 67 4.12 40.20 16.99
N GLN A 68 3.51 41.26 17.54
CA GLN A 68 2.78 41.20 18.81
C GLN A 68 1.56 40.30 18.69
N THR A 69 0.73 40.50 17.67
CA THR A 69 -0.45 39.68 17.43
C THR A 69 -0.06 38.20 17.30
N TRP A 70 1.00 37.90 16.56
CA TRP A 70 1.52 36.53 16.43
C TRP A 70 2.04 35.95 17.76
N LYS A 71 2.72 36.76 18.59
CA LYS A 71 3.19 36.32 19.91
C LYS A 71 2.04 36.09 20.89
N ASP A 72 1.00 36.91 20.84
CA ASP A 72 -0.20 36.79 21.68
C ASP A 72 -1.00 35.54 21.27
N ASP A 73 -1.11 35.27 19.97
CA ASP A 73 -1.66 34.01 19.43
C ASP A 73 -0.82 32.80 19.86
N GLN A 74 0.52 32.89 19.82
CA GLN A 74 1.42 31.81 20.28
C GLN A 74 1.38 31.59 21.81
N GLY A 75 1.10 32.63 22.59
CA GLY A 75 1.09 32.56 24.05
C GLY A 75 -0.19 31.94 24.64
N SER A 76 -1.26 31.88 23.85
CA SER A 76 -2.58 31.43 24.31
C SER A 76 -2.89 29.97 23.97
N GLU A 77 -2.33 29.41 22.91
CA GLU A 77 -2.55 28.02 22.50
C GLU A 77 -1.30 27.16 22.67
N GLN A 78 -1.35 26.21 23.62
CA GLN A 78 -0.35 25.15 23.65
C GLN A 78 -0.59 24.21 22.45
N PRO A 79 0.44 23.96 21.61
CA PRO A 79 0.30 23.03 20.49
C PRO A 79 -0.13 21.65 21.00
N LEU A 80 -1.35 21.25 20.64
CA LEU A 80 -1.94 19.97 21.05
C LEU A 80 -1.76 18.96 19.91
N VAL A 81 -1.30 17.77 20.26
CA VAL A 81 -1.24 16.64 19.32
C VAL A 81 -2.56 15.88 19.42
N ASP A 82 -3.33 15.87 18.34
CA ASP A 82 -4.59 15.14 18.24
C ASP A 82 -4.45 13.81 17.47
N GLU A 83 -5.54 13.06 17.40
CA GLU A 83 -5.60 11.79 16.67
C GLU A 83 -5.31 11.96 15.16
N GLU A 84 -5.69 13.09 14.56
CA GLU A 84 -5.45 13.38 13.15
C GLU A 84 -3.96 13.56 12.85
N ASN A 85 -3.24 14.26 13.73
CA ASN A 85 -1.80 14.45 13.61
C ASN A 85 -1.05 13.11 13.66
N ILE A 86 -1.44 12.23 14.60
CA ILE A 86 -0.88 10.88 14.70
C ILE A 86 -1.20 10.07 13.44
N ALA A 87 -2.47 10.10 12.99
CA ALA A 87 -2.89 9.38 11.79
C ALA A 87 -2.15 9.84 10.54
N GLU A 88 -1.86 11.14 10.40
CA GLU A 88 -1.10 11.67 9.27
C GLU A 88 0.35 11.17 9.28
N VAL A 89 1.01 11.15 10.44
CA VAL A 89 2.36 10.59 10.58
C VAL A 89 2.38 9.10 10.21
N VAL A 90 1.43 8.33 10.72
CA VAL A 90 1.31 6.90 10.34
C VAL A 90 1.10 6.78 8.84
N SER A 91 0.29 7.65 8.25
CA SER A 91 0.02 7.63 6.81
C SER A 91 1.25 7.93 5.97
N MET A 92 2.06 8.92 6.37
CA MET A 92 3.32 9.23 5.70
C MET A 92 4.31 8.06 5.77
N TRP A 93 4.46 7.44 6.95
CA TRP A 93 5.43 6.36 7.15
C TRP A 93 5.02 5.07 6.44
N THR A 94 3.74 4.76 6.44
CA THR A 94 3.21 3.51 5.87
C THR A 94 2.76 3.66 4.43
N SER A 95 2.60 4.89 3.94
CA SER A 95 1.88 5.22 2.69
C SER A 95 0.41 4.75 2.68
N ILE A 96 -0.16 4.44 3.86
CA ILE A 96 -1.53 3.98 4.02
C ILE A 96 -2.34 5.09 4.70
N PRO A 97 -3.38 5.65 4.07
CA PRO A 97 -4.16 6.74 4.66
C PRO A 97 -4.96 6.28 5.89
N VAL A 98 -4.50 6.67 7.09
CA VAL A 98 -5.05 6.29 8.41
C VAL A 98 -6.19 7.20 8.87
N THR A 99 -6.22 8.45 8.42
CA THR A 99 -7.26 9.45 8.76
C THR A 99 -8.68 9.05 8.33
N ARG A 100 -8.84 7.97 7.56
CA ARG A 100 -10.12 7.41 7.10
C ARG A 100 -10.38 5.98 7.59
N LEU A 101 -9.84 5.54 8.73
CA LEU A 101 -9.89 4.11 9.06
C LEU A 101 -10.98 3.65 10.04
N ALA A 102 -11.24 4.26 11.20
CA ALA A 102 -12.04 3.54 12.22
C ALA A 102 -13.53 3.25 11.83
N ALA A 103 -14.30 4.28 11.47
CA ALA A 103 -15.70 4.11 11.05
C ALA A 103 -15.83 3.79 9.54
N THR A 104 -15.01 4.47 8.72
CA THR A 104 -15.04 4.40 7.26
C THR A 104 -14.41 3.14 6.67
N GLU A 105 -13.45 2.47 7.33
CA GLU A 105 -12.89 1.20 6.82
C GLU A 105 -13.93 0.08 6.91
N THR A 106 -14.69 0.01 8.00
CA THR A 106 -15.74 -0.99 8.18
C THR A 106 -16.81 -0.86 7.10
N GLU A 107 -17.32 0.36 6.88
CA GLU A 107 -18.29 0.65 5.82
C GLU A 107 -17.72 0.35 4.44
N ARG A 108 -16.46 0.76 4.18
CA ARG A 108 -15.76 0.44 2.93
C ARG A 108 -15.70 -1.07 2.68
N LEU A 109 -15.37 -1.87 3.68
CA LEU A 109 -15.30 -3.33 3.58
C LEU A 109 -16.67 -4.00 3.38
N VAL A 110 -17.75 -3.40 3.90
CA VAL A 110 -19.12 -3.86 3.63
C VAL A 110 -19.45 -3.74 2.14
N HIS A 111 -19.01 -2.67 1.49
CA HIS A 111 -19.22 -2.42 0.06
C HIS A 111 -18.08 -2.95 -0.83
N MET A 112 -17.22 -3.84 -0.34
CA MET A 112 -16.04 -4.30 -1.06
C MET A 112 -16.38 -5.01 -2.39
N GLU A 113 -17.40 -5.88 -2.40
CA GLU A 113 -17.82 -6.59 -3.60
C GLU A 113 -18.32 -5.65 -4.70
N GLU A 114 -19.14 -4.67 -4.32
CA GLU A 114 -19.70 -3.67 -5.22
C GLU A 114 -18.58 -2.83 -5.85
N ARG A 115 -17.69 -2.27 -5.03
CA ARG A 115 -16.58 -1.41 -5.46
C ARG A 115 -15.56 -2.14 -6.34
N LEU A 116 -15.27 -3.40 -6.04
CA LEU A 116 -14.41 -4.22 -6.89
C LEU A 116 -15.14 -4.64 -8.18
N GLY A 117 -16.43 -4.95 -8.11
CA GLY A 117 -17.26 -5.36 -9.24
C GLY A 117 -17.47 -4.25 -10.28
N GLU A 118 -17.48 -2.98 -9.87
CA GLU A 118 -17.49 -1.83 -10.77
C GLU A 118 -16.27 -1.80 -11.71
N LYS A 119 -15.11 -2.26 -11.24
CA LYS A 119 -13.85 -2.25 -11.98
C LYS A 119 -13.54 -3.59 -12.63
N VAL A 120 -13.81 -4.71 -11.95
CA VAL A 120 -13.42 -6.07 -12.35
C VAL A 120 -14.65 -6.82 -12.84
N ILE A 121 -14.80 -6.91 -14.16
CA ILE A 121 -15.94 -7.57 -14.81
C ILE A 121 -15.74 -9.09 -14.90
N GLY A 122 -16.79 -9.86 -14.60
CA GLY A 122 -16.82 -11.30 -14.83
C GLY A 122 -16.06 -12.15 -13.80
N GLN A 123 -15.71 -11.59 -12.64
CA GLN A 123 -14.99 -12.27 -11.55
C GLN A 123 -15.74 -12.21 -10.21
N SER A 124 -17.08 -12.16 -10.25
CA SER A 124 -17.92 -11.95 -9.05
C SER A 124 -17.72 -13.02 -7.97
N GLU A 125 -17.50 -14.29 -8.36
CA GLU A 125 -17.21 -15.39 -7.44
C GLU A 125 -15.90 -15.15 -6.67
N ALA A 126 -14.82 -14.84 -7.40
CA ALA A 126 -13.51 -14.54 -6.79
C ALA A 126 -13.57 -13.31 -5.88
N ILE A 127 -14.25 -12.25 -6.32
CA ILE A 127 -14.46 -11.03 -5.52
C ILE A 127 -15.19 -11.35 -4.21
N ASN A 128 -16.24 -12.17 -4.25
CA ASN A 128 -17.01 -12.55 -3.06
C ASN A 128 -16.18 -13.36 -2.06
N LEU A 129 -15.40 -14.34 -2.54
CA LEU A 129 -14.52 -15.16 -1.70
C LEU A 129 -13.45 -14.31 -1.02
N VAL A 130 -12.75 -13.46 -1.78
CA VAL A 130 -11.73 -12.55 -1.24
C VAL A 130 -12.33 -11.59 -0.23
N SER A 131 -13.47 -10.96 -0.54
CA SER A 131 -14.12 -9.98 0.34
C SER A 131 -14.55 -10.61 1.67
N LYS A 132 -15.11 -11.83 1.65
CA LYS A 132 -15.45 -12.58 2.86
C LYS A 132 -14.21 -12.90 3.71
N ALA A 133 -13.13 -13.38 3.09
CA ALA A 133 -11.90 -13.69 3.81
C ALA A 133 -11.25 -12.44 4.43
N VAL A 134 -11.19 -11.33 3.71
CA VAL A 134 -10.69 -10.05 4.23
C VAL A 134 -11.55 -9.54 5.39
N ARG A 135 -12.88 -9.55 5.27
CA ARG A 135 -13.77 -9.16 6.38
C ARG A 135 -13.59 -10.04 7.60
N ARG A 136 -13.45 -11.37 7.45
CA ARG A 136 -13.18 -12.29 8.57
C ARG A 136 -11.88 -11.95 9.29
N ALA A 137 -10.80 -11.68 8.53
CA ALA A 137 -9.52 -11.29 9.10
C ALA A 137 -9.60 -9.96 9.86
N ARG A 138 -10.27 -8.95 9.27
CA ARG A 138 -10.44 -7.62 9.89
C ARG A 138 -11.34 -7.64 11.13
N ALA A 139 -12.33 -8.53 11.18
CA ALA A 139 -13.18 -8.73 12.35
C ALA A 139 -12.49 -9.55 13.47
N GLY A 140 -11.21 -9.92 13.33
CA GLY A 140 -10.49 -10.72 14.31
C GLY A 140 -10.95 -12.18 14.39
N MET A 141 -11.70 -12.66 13.39
CA MET A 141 -12.19 -14.04 13.33
C MET A 141 -11.19 -15.01 12.67
N LYS A 142 -9.99 -14.54 12.33
CA LYS A 142 -8.89 -15.34 11.76
C LYS A 142 -7.73 -15.38 12.75
N ASP A 143 -6.93 -16.44 12.69
CA ASP A 143 -5.67 -16.51 13.44
C ASP A 143 -4.77 -15.31 13.11
N PRO A 144 -4.44 -14.45 14.10
CA PRO A 144 -3.62 -13.26 13.88
C PRO A 144 -2.17 -13.58 13.51
N LYS A 145 -1.74 -14.85 13.64
CA LYS A 145 -0.41 -15.28 13.21
C LYS A 145 -0.31 -15.47 11.70
N ARG A 146 -1.42 -15.65 10.99
CA ARG A 146 -1.40 -15.95 9.54
C ARG A 146 -1.55 -14.67 8.71
N PRO A 147 -1.14 -14.67 7.43
CA PRO A 147 -1.47 -13.59 6.51
C PRO A 147 -2.97 -13.31 6.47
N THR A 148 -3.36 -12.09 6.12
CA THR A 148 -4.76 -11.63 6.11
C THR A 148 -5.63 -12.51 5.19
N GLY A 149 -5.08 -12.93 4.04
CA GLY A 149 -5.73 -13.85 3.10
C GLY A 149 -4.67 -14.58 2.28
N ILE A 150 -4.90 -15.86 2.00
CA ILE A 150 -4.07 -16.69 1.13
C ILE A 150 -4.99 -17.26 0.05
N PHE A 151 -4.78 -16.90 -1.21
CA PHE A 151 -5.68 -17.26 -2.30
C PHE A 151 -4.92 -17.90 -3.47
N GLN A 152 -5.59 -18.79 -4.19
CA GLN A 152 -5.10 -19.36 -5.45
C GLN A 152 -6.10 -19.06 -6.57
N PHE A 153 -5.68 -18.28 -7.57
CA PHE A 153 -6.49 -17.91 -8.73
C PHE A 153 -6.18 -18.83 -9.91
N LEU A 154 -7.16 -19.66 -10.26
CA LEU A 154 -7.09 -20.66 -11.34
C LEU A 154 -7.71 -20.14 -12.63
N GLY A 155 -7.23 -20.61 -13.78
CA GLY A 155 -7.78 -20.27 -15.11
C GLY A 155 -6.74 -19.84 -16.15
N PRO A 156 -7.13 -19.58 -17.40
CA PRO A 156 -6.19 -19.18 -18.44
C PRO A 156 -5.68 -17.76 -18.26
N THR A 157 -4.60 -17.43 -18.97
CA THR A 157 -4.11 -16.05 -19.08
C THR A 157 -5.17 -15.13 -19.72
N GLY A 158 -5.16 -13.85 -19.33
CA GLY A 158 -6.06 -12.84 -19.89
C GLY A 158 -7.46 -12.76 -19.25
N VAL A 159 -7.83 -13.64 -18.31
CA VAL A 159 -9.15 -13.60 -17.64
C VAL A 159 -9.28 -12.56 -16.52
N GLY A 160 -8.22 -11.80 -16.24
CA GLY A 160 -8.25 -10.70 -15.27
C GLY A 160 -7.74 -11.02 -13.86
N LYS A 161 -7.07 -12.16 -13.64
CA LYS A 161 -6.49 -12.52 -12.32
C LYS A 161 -5.58 -11.43 -11.77
N THR A 162 -4.55 -11.05 -12.52
CA THR A 162 -3.60 -10.00 -12.14
C THR A 162 -4.29 -8.65 -11.95
N TYR A 163 -5.32 -8.37 -12.77
CA TYR A 163 -6.08 -7.13 -12.67
C TYR A 163 -6.89 -7.05 -11.37
N LEU A 164 -7.55 -8.15 -10.98
CA LEU A 164 -8.23 -8.26 -9.69
C LEU A 164 -7.27 -8.01 -8.53
N VAL A 165 -6.06 -8.56 -8.58
CA VAL A 165 -5.04 -8.36 -7.54
C VAL A 165 -4.59 -6.90 -7.45
N LYS A 166 -4.38 -6.22 -8.59
CA LYS A 166 -4.09 -4.79 -8.61
C LYS A 166 -5.20 -3.96 -7.98
N LYS A 167 -6.45 -4.24 -8.35
CA LYS A 167 -7.63 -3.54 -7.79
C LYS A 167 -7.85 -3.84 -6.32
N LEU A 168 -7.51 -5.05 -5.88
CA LEU A 168 -7.48 -5.41 -4.47
C LEU A 168 -6.44 -4.60 -3.69
N ALA A 169 -5.23 -4.40 -4.24
CA ALA A 169 -4.20 -3.57 -3.60
C ALA A 169 -4.62 -2.11 -3.52
N GLU A 170 -5.16 -1.55 -4.61
CA GLU A 170 -5.72 -0.19 -4.64
C GLU A 170 -6.84 -0.05 -3.59
N PHE A 171 -7.74 -1.03 -3.51
CA PHE A 171 -8.86 -1.02 -2.60
C PHE A 171 -8.49 -1.23 -1.12
N LEU A 172 -7.43 -1.96 -0.79
CA LEU A 172 -7.09 -2.22 0.61
C LEU A 172 -6.01 -1.26 1.14
N PHE A 173 -5.06 -0.89 0.29
CA PHE A 173 -3.86 -0.16 0.69
C PHE A 173 -3.72 1.19 -0.03
N GLY A 174 -4.73 1.59 -0.82
CA GLY A 174 -4.83 2.92 -1.42
C GLY A 174 -4.00 3.13 -2.68
N SER A 175 -3.13 2.19 -3.07
CA SER A 175 -2.33 2.27 -4.30
C SER A 175 -2.14 0.89 -4.94
N GLU A 176 -2.08 0.85 -6.27
CA GLU A 176 -1.67 -0.35 -7.01
C GLU A 176 -0.21 -0.72 -6.73
N ASP A 177 0.64 0.25 -6.35
CA ASP A 177 2.06 0.03 -6.00
C ASP A 177 2.26 -0.71 -4.67
N SER A 178 1.17 -0.92 -3.93
CA SER A 178 1.11 -1.80 -2.77
C SER A 178 0.97 -3.27 -3.17
N MET A 179 0.96 -3.57 -4.48
CA MET A 179 1.11 -4.92 -5.02
C MET A 179 2.59 -5.26 -5.25
N ILE A 180 3.09 -6.28 -4.56
CA ILE A 180 4.40 -6.88 -4.85
C ILE A 180 4.17 -8.04 -5.81
N ARG A 181 4.71 -7.98 -7.04
CA ARG A 181 4.60 -9.07 -8.01
C ARG A 181 5.91 -9.81 -8.14
N ILE A 182 5.85 -11.14 -8.08
CA ILE A 182 6.98 -12.04 -8.30
C ILE A 182 6.56 -13.10 -9.32
N ASP A 183 7.32 -13.20 -10.41
CA ASP A 183 7.13 -14.23 -11.43
C ASP A 183 7.82 -15.52 -10.99
N MET A 184 7.06 -16.59 -10.78
CA MET A 184 7.58 -17.87 -10.31
C MET A 184 8.38 -18.64 -11.38
N SER A 185 8.29 -18.23 -12.65
CA SER A 185 9.17 -18.74 -13.71
C SER A 185 10.64 -18.37 -13.48
N GLU A 186 10.93 -17.28 -12.75
CA GLU A 186 12.31 -16.94 -12.35
C GLU A 186 12.87 -17.86 -11.24
N PHE A 187 12.01 -18.68 -10.64
CA PHE A 187 12.30 -19.54 -9.49
C PHE A 187 12.17 -21.03 -9.81
N MET A 188 12.27 -21.40 -11.10
CA MET A 188 12.23 -22.80 -11.57
C MET A 188 13.42 -23.63 -11.08
N GLU A 189 14.56 -22.99 -10.85
CA GLU A 189 15.82 -23.66 -10.51
C GLU A 189 16.12 -23.56 -9.02
N ARG A 190 16.72 -24.61 -8.45
CA ARG A 190 16.98 -24.68 -7.01
C ARG A 190 17.78 -23.48 -6.47
N HIS A 191 18.79 -23.04 -7.20
CA HIS A 191 19.66 -21.95 -6.75
C HIS A 191 18.99 -20.57 -6.83
N SER A 192 17.98 -20.39 -7.70
CA SER A 192 17.26 -19.12 -7.78
C SER A 192 16.28 -18.93 -6.62
N VAL A 193 15.83 -20.01 -5.96
CA VAL A 193 14.97 -19.98 -4.75
C VAL A 193 15.60 -19.13 -3.63
N ALA A 194 16.92 -19.23 -3.46
CA ALA A 194 17.64 -18.43 -2.45
C ALA A 194 17.45 -16.93 -2.65
N ARG A 195 17.21 -16.45 -3.88
CA ARG A 195 16.96 -15.03 -4.16
C ARG A 195 15.65 -14.51 -3.56
N LEU A 196 14.67 -15.36 -3.23
CA LEU A 196 13.44 -14.91 -2.54
C LEU A 196 13.73 -14.40 -1.13
N VAL A 197 14.63 -15.08 -0.42
CA VAL A 197 14.89 -14.89 1.02
C VAL A 197 16.22 -14.17 1.26
N GLY A 198 17.12 -14.23 0.27
CA GLY A 198 18.49 -13.72 0.29
C GLY A 198 19.46 -14.87 0.16
N ALA A 199 20.56 -14.66 -0.58
CA ALA A 199 21.62 -15.67 -0.64
C ALA A 199 22.26 -15.84 0.74
N PRO A 200 22.75 -17.04 1.11
CA PRO A 200 23.49 -17.26 2.35
C PRO A 200 24.91 -16.66 2.27
N PRO A 201 25.60 -16.46 3.42
CA PRO A 201 26.97 -15.93 3.43
C PRO A 201 27.90 -16.75 2.52
N GLY A 202 28.67 -16.07 1.66
CA GLY A 202 29.61 -16.71 0.72
C GLY A 202 29.07 -16.99 -0.69
N TYR A 203 27.82 -16.63 -0.98
CA TYR A 203 27.22 -16.74 -2.32
C TYR A 203 27.07 -15.35 -2.97
N VAL A 204 27.14 -15.29 -4.31
CA VAL A 204 26.88 -14.07 -5.07
C VAL A 204 25.45 -13.58 -4.80
N GLY A 205 25.29 -12.29 -4.48
CA GLY A 205 23.99 -11.71 -4.11
C GLY A 205 23.66 -11.78 -2.61
N TYR A 206 24.63 -12.13 -1.74
CA TYR A 206 24.46 -12.06 -0.27
C TYR A 206 24.06 -10.66 0.20
N ASP A 207 24.61 -9.62 -0.44
CA ASP A 207 24.36 -8.25 -0.03
C ASP A 207 23.03 -7.66 -0.55
N ASP A 208 22.48 -8.23 -1.62
CA ASP A 208 21.28 -7.72 -2.31
C ASP A 208 19.98 -7.96 -1.53
N GLY A 209 20.02 -8.78 -0.47
CA GLY A 209 18.84 -9.17 0.30
C GLY A 209 17.89 -10.07 -0.50
N GLY A 210 16.81 -10.54 0.14
CA GLY A 210 15.82 -11.37 -0.56
C GLY A 210 14.79 -10.52 -1.29
N GLN A 211 14.46 -10.88 -2.53
CA GLN A 211 13.46 -10.16 -3.33
C GLN A 211 12.10 -10.08 -2.62
N LEU A 212 11.66 -11.17 -1.98
CA LEU A 212 10.39 -11.16 -1.24
C LEU A 212 10.56 -10.51 0.13
N THR A 213 11.59 -10.91 0.89
CA THR A 213 11.79 -10.46 2.27
C THR A 213 12.10 -8.97 2.37
N GLU A 214 12.90 -8.40 1.46
CA GLU A 214 13.20 -6.97 1.43
C GLU A 214 11.97 -6.12 1.08
N LEU A 215 11.21 -6.54 0.06
CA LEU A 215 10.03 -5.79 -0.39
C LEU A 215 8.94 -5.77 0.69
N VAL A 216 8.67 -6.91 1.33
CA VAL A 216 7.69 -7.01 2.42
C VAL A 216 8.17 -6.29 3.69
N ARG A 217 9.48 -6.29 3.96
CA ARG A 217 10.02 -5.50 5.08
C ARG A 217 9.81 -4.00 4.87
N ARG A 218 9.98 -3.50 3.63
CA ARG A 218 9.74 -2.09 3.29
C ARG A 218 8.25 -1.75 3.26
N LYS A 219 7.40 -2.68 2.83
CA LYS A 219 5.95 -2.52 2.71
C LYS A 219 5.21 -3.71 3.34
N SER A 220 5.02 -3.67 4.66
CA SER A 220 4.42 -4.79 5.40
C SER A 220 2.91 -4.93 5.21
N TYR A 221 2.26 -3.92 4.62
CA TYR A 221 0.85 -3.95 4.20
C TYR A 221 0.81 -3.94 2.67
N CYS A 222 0.67 -5.12 2.08
CA CYS A 222 0.75 -5.28 0.64
C CYS A 222 -0.05 -6.50 0.18
N VAL A 223 -0.36 -6.52 -1.12
CA VAL A 223 -0.84 -7.72 -1.80
C VAL A 223 0.34 -8.34 -2.53
N ILE A 224 0.70 -9.57 -2.19
CA ILE A 224 1.80 -10.31 -2.82
C ILE A 224 1.18 -11.18 -3.91
N LEU A 225 1.57 -10.93 -5.16
CA LEU A 225 1.21 -11.73 -6.32
C LEU A 225 2.35 -12.68 -6.67
N LEU A 226 2.13 -13.97 -6.49
CA LEU A 226 3.01 -15.04 -6.97
C LEU A 226 2.44 -15.57 -8.29
N ASP A 227 2.98 -15.11 -9.40
CA ASP A 227 2.44 -15.41 -10.72
C ASP A 227 2.98 -16.75 -11.24
N GLU A 228 2.11 -17.58 -11.82
CA GLU A 228 2.45 -18.91 -12.38
C GLU A 228 3.13 -19.86 -11.39
N ILE A 229 2.52 -20.02 -10.21
CA ILE A 229 3.10 -20.79 -9.09
C ILE A 229 3.45 -22.24 -9.45
N GLU A 230 2.79 -22.84 -10.45
CA GLU A 230 3.11 -24.18 -10.94
C GLU A 230 4.51 -24.30 -11.59
N LYS A 231 5.14 -23.17 -11.95
CA LYS A 231 6.49 -23.13 -12.50
C LYS A 231 7.57 -23.12 -11.42
N ALA A 232 7.22 -22.76 -10.18
CA ALA A 232 8.18 -22.66 -9.10
C ALA A 232 8.86 -24.00 -8.77
N HIS A 233 10.13 -23.93 -8.38
CA HIS A 233 10.81 -25.08 -7.79
C HIS A 233 10.12 -25.53 -6.48
N PRO A 234 10.06 -26.84 -6.18
CA PRO A 234 9.37 -27.34 -4.98
C PRO A 234 9.79 -26.72 -3.64
N GLU A 235 11.05 -26.26 -3.52
CA GLU A 235 11.54 -25.60 -2.30
C GLU A 235 10.85 -24.25 -2.03
N VAL A 236 10.27 -23.59 -3.04
CA VAL A 236 9.46 -22.37 -2.86
C VAL A 236 8.25 -22.66 -1.98
N PHE A 237 7.58 -23.80 -2.17
CA PHE A 237 6.41 -24.16 -1.35
C PHE A 237 6.73 -24.33 0.13
N ASN A 238 7.94 -24.79 0.47
CA ASN A 238 8.37 -24.90 1.87
C ASN A 238 8.48 -23.51 2.53
N ILE A 239 9.01 -22.52 1.79
CA ILE A 239 9.09 -21.13 2.24
C ILE A 239 7.68 -20.56 2.41
N LEU A 240 6.78 -20.82 1.45
CA LEU A 240 5.39 -20.37 1.52
C LEU A 240 4.63 -20.99 2.69
N LEU A 241 4.79 -22.29 2.96
CA LEU A 241 4.19 -22.97 4.11
C LEU A 241 4.60 -22.30 5.42
N GLN A 242 5.89 -21.96 5.57
CA GLN A 242 6.36 -21.22 6.74
C GLN A 242 5.65 -19.86 6.88
N ILE A 243 5.50 -19.12 5.78
CA ILE A 243 4.76 -17.85 5.78
C ILE A 243 3.28 -18.07 6.14
N PHE A 244 2.65 -19.12 5.61
CA PHE A 244 1.22 -19.39 5.80
C PHE A 244 0.87 -19.80 7.23
N ASP A 245 1.82 -20.43 7.93
CA ASP A 245 1.64 -20.95 9.29
C ASP A 245 2.04 -19.92 10.35
N ASP A 246 3.21 -19.30 10.21
CA ASP A 246 3.77 -18.41 11.24
C ASP A 246 3.57 -16.92 10.95
N GLY A 247 3.20 -16.58 9.72
CA GLY A 247 3.09 -15.19 9.22
C GLY A 247 4.40 -14.44 9.30
N HIS A 248 5.53 -15.15 9.32
CA HIS A 248 6.84 -14.54 9.30
C HIS A 248 7.85 -15.42 8.57
N LEU A 249 8.86 -14.78 7.98
CA LEU A 249 9.98 -15.47 7.37
C LEU A 249 11.29 -14.84 7.87
N THR A 250 12.27 -15.67 8.19
CA THR A 250 13.61 -15.20 8.54
C THR A 250 14.45 -15.12 7.28
N ASP A 251 15.03 -13.95 7.01
CA ASP A 251 15.91 -13.77 5.86
C ASP A 251 17.31 -14.38 6.09
N SER A 252 18.15 -14.40 5.05
CA SER A 252 19.51 -14.96 5.15
C SER A 252 20.47 -14.17 6.06
N LYS A 253 20.08 -12.96 6.48
CA LYS A 253 20.80 -12.12 7.44
C LYS A 253 20.23 -12.26 8.87
N GLY A 254 19.31 -13.20 9.09
CA GLY A 254 18.70 -13.47 10.40
C GLY A 254 17.59 -12.49 10.80
N ARG A 255 17.15 -11.61 9.90
CA ARG A 255 16.10 -10.63 10.17
C ARG A 255 14.74 -11.28 9.96
N LYS A 256 13.85 -11.10 10.94
CA LYS A 256 12.48 -11.63 10.91
C LYS A 256 11.54 -10.67 10.20
N VAL A 257 11.01 -11.07 9.05
CA VAL A 257 10.08 -10.29 8.22
C VAL A 257 8.65 -10.75 8.50
N ASN A 258 7.74 -9.79 8.71
CA ASN A 258 6.34 -10.04 9.08
C ASN A 258 5.42 -10.00 7.85
N PHE A 259 4.59 -11.04 7.69
CA PHE A 259 3.62 -11.24 6.62
C PHE A 259 2.16 -11.23 7.10
N ARG A 260 1.88 -11.01 8.39
CA ARG A 260 0.52 -11.06 8.97
C ARG A 260 -0.45 -10.07 8.31
N ASN A 261 0.08 -8.91 7.92
CA ASN A 261 -0.69 -7.83 7.28
C ASN A 261 -0.68 -7.90 5.75
N THR A 262 -0.28 -9.03 5.16
CA THR A 262 -0.26 -9.22 3.71
C THR A 262 -1.43 -10.07 3.25
N ILE A 263 -1.82 -9.87 2.00
CA ILE A 263 -2.66 -10.82 1.26
C ILE A 263 -1.78 -11.49 0.22
N ILE A 264 -1.76 -12.82 0.21
CA ILE A 264 -0.97 -13.59 -0.75
C ILE A 264 -1.92 -14.15 -1.79
N VAL A 265 -1.70 -13.83 -3.05
CA VAL A 265 -2.43 -14.36 -4.19
C VAL A 265 -1.45 -15.09 -5.09
N MET A 266 -1.72 -16.37 -5.32
CA MET A 266 -1.00 -17.19 -6.27
C MET A 266 -1.85 -17.32 -7.52
N THR A 267 -1.29 -17.12 -8.71
CA THR A 267 -2.00 -17.46 -9.95
C THR A 267 -1.49 -18.80 -10.45
N SER A 268 -2.37 -19.57 -11.08
CA SER A 268 -1.95 -20.77 -11.78
C SER A 268 -2.74 -21.02 -13.05
N ASN A 269 -2.06 -21.43 -14.10
CA ASN A 269 -2.67 -21.84 -15.36
C ASN A 269 -2.99 -23.35 -15.39
N ILE A 270 -2.86 -24.08 -14.27
CA ILE A 270 -3.30 -25.48 -14.16
C ILE A 270 -4.77 -25.61 -14.59
N GLY A 271 -5.05 -26.61 -15.43
CA GLY A 271 -6.40 -26.88 -15.95
C GLY A 271 -6.88 -25.92 -17.03
N SER A 272 -6.03 -24.98 -17.51
CA SER A 272 -6.44 -24.01 -18.54
C SER A 272 -6.83 -24.63 -19.87
N ASP A 273 -6.22 -25.75 -20.25
CA ASP A 273 -6.55 -26.44 -21.50
C ASP A 273 -7.95 -27.05 -21.47
N LEU A 274 -8.37 -27.57 -20.31
CA LEU A 274 -9.73 -28.08 -20.08
C LEU A 274 -10.76 -26.94 -20.24
N ILE A 275 -10.45 -25.77 -19.66
CA ILE A 275 -11.30 -24.57 -19.77
C ILE A 275 -11.39 -24.07 -21.23
N ARG A 276 -10.31 -24.17 -22.00
CA ARG A 276 -10.28 -23.74 -23.42
C ARG A 276 -11.05 -24.70 -24.32
N GLN A 277 -10.92 -26.01 -24.11
CA GLN A 277 -11.63 -27.03 -24.90
C GLN A 277 -13.14 -26.93 -24.71
N ASP A 278 -13.61 -26.64 -23.49
CA ASP A 278 -15.03 -26.43 -23.22
C ASP A 278 -15.61 -25.16 -23.90
N ARG A 279 -14.77 -24.17 -24.21
CA ARG A 279 -15.15 -22.97 -24.96
C ARG A 279 -15.17 -23.16 -26.48
N SER A 280 -14.39 -24.08 -27.06
CA SER A 280 -14.33 -24.26 -28.53
C SER A 280 -15.49 -25.07 -29.09
N ILE A 281 -16.26 -25.75 -28.24
CA ILE A 281 -17.47 -26.48 -28.63
C ILE A 281 -18.69 -25.56 -28.47
N GLY A 282 -18.95 -24.73 -29.48
CA GLY A 282 -20.30 -24.21 -29.75
C GLY A 282 -20.49 -22.69 -29.75
N PHE A 283 -20.39 -22.07 -30.94
CA PHE A 283 -21.14 -20.85 -31.29
C PHE A 283 -22.64 -21.12 -31.52
N SER A 284 -23.19 -22.19 -30.92
CA SER A 284 -24.57 -22.65 -31.10
C SER A 284 -25.32 -22.72 -29.75
N ALA A 285 -25.08 -21.78 -28.84
CA ALA A 285 -25.74 -21.73 -27.54
C ALA A 285 -26.51 -20.42 -27.33
N ARG A 286 -27.33 -20.01 -28.32
CA ARG A 286 -28.35 -18.98 -28.08
C ARG A 286 -29.63 -19.54 -27.43
N ASN A 287 -29.72 -20.85 -27.17
CA ASN A 287 -30.88 -21.51 -26.58
C ASN A 287 -30.50 -22.67 -25.62
N GLU A 288 -29.53 -22.48 -24.73
CA GLU A 288 -29.32 -23.46 -23.63
C GLU A 288 -29.95 -22.92 -22.35
N SER A 289 -30.89 -23.70 -21.79
CA SER A 289 -31.51 -23.46 -20.48
C SER A 289 -30.45 -23.29 -19.37
N ASP A 290 -30.63 -22.33 -18.47
CA ASP A 290 -29.68 -21.98 -17.39
C ASP A 290 -29.13 -23.20 -16.62
N SER A 291 -29.95 -24.23 -16.39
CA SER A 291 -29.54 -25.46 -15.68
C SER A 291 -28.46 -26.28 -16.39
N LYS A 292 -28.39 -26.27 -17.73
CA LYS A 292 -27.35 -27.00 -18.49
C LYS A 292 -25.99 -26.29 -18.43
N SER A 293 -26.03 -24.95 -18.37
CA SER A 293 -24.84 -24.12 -18.25
C SER A 293 -24.18 -24.29 -16.87
N GLU A 294 -24.97 -24.40 -15.81
CA GLU A 294 -24.46 -24.67 -14.45
C GLU A 294 -23.84 -26.07 -14.31
N GLU A 295 -24.49 -27.11 -14.86
CA GLU A 295 -23.91 -28.46 -14.85
C GLU A 295 -22.57 -28.53 -15.59
N LYS A 296 -22.46 -27.85 -16.74
CA LYS A 296 -21.22 -27.76 -17.50
C LYS A 296 -20.12 -27.05 -16.70
N TYR A 297 -20.46 -25.93 -16.05
CA TYR A 297 -19.54 -25.20 -15.19
C TYR A 297 -19.02 -26.07 -14.04
N ASN A 298 -19.91 -26.78 -13.34
CA ASN A 298 -19.53 -27.63 -12.21
C ASN A 298 -18.60 -28.76 -12.65
N ARG A 299 -18.88 -29.44 -13.77
CA ARG A 299 -17.98 -30.49 -14.31
C ARG A 299 -16.60 -29.95 -14.67
N MET A 300 -16.55 -28.79 -15.34
CA MET A 300 -15.29 -28.12 -15.67
C MET A 300 -14.51 -27.78 -14.39
N ARG A 301 -15.17 -27.20 -13.39
CA ARG A 301 -14.58 -26.84 -12.10
C ARG A 301 -14.00 -28.08 -11.41
N ASP A 302 -14.74 -29.17 -11.37
CA ASP A 302 -14.31 -30.40 -10.71
C ASP A 302 -13.08 -31.01 -11.42
N ASN A 303 -13.06 -31.03 -12.75
CA ASN A 303 -11.89 -31.47 -13.53
C ASN A 303 -10.65 -30.60 -13.27
N VAL A 304 -10.81 -29.28 -13.18
CA VAL A 304 -9.70 -28.36 -12.84
C VAL A 304 -9.21 -28.63 -11.42
N MET A 305 -10.11 -28.86 -10.47
CA MET A 305 -9.74 -29.16 -9.08
C MET A 305 -8.99 -30.49 -8.94
N ASP A 306 -9.28 -31.48 -9.78
CA ASP A 306 -8.54 -32.74 -9.80
C ASP A 306 -7.10 -32.55 -10.27
N GLU A 307 -6.86 -31.72 -11.30
CA GLU A 307 -5.51 -31.36 -11.73
C GLU A 307 -4.75 -30.57 -10.66
N VAL A 308 -5.43 -29.66 -9.95
CA VAL A 308 -4.85 -28.92 -8.81
C VAL A 308 -4.44 -29.87 -7.69
N LYS A 309 -5.29 -30.84 -7.33
CA LYS A 309 -4.97 -31.85 -6.28
C LYS A 309 -3.86 -32.81 -6.68
N ARG A 310 -3.66 -33.04 -7.98
CA ARG A 310 -2.53 -33.84 -8.49
C ARG A 310 -1.21 -33.08 -8.37
N PHE A 311 -1.23 -31.78 -8.59
CA PHE A 311 -0.04 -30.94 -8.55
C PHE A 311 0.35 -30.53 -7.12
N PHE A 312 -0.58 -29.94 -6.36
CA PHE A 312 -0.31 -29.45 -5.02
C PHE A 312 -0.60 -30.52 -3.96
N ARG A 313 0.29 -30.60 -2.98
CA ARG A 313 0.07 -31.49 -1.84
C ARG A 313 -1.07 -30.99 -0.95
N PRO A 314 -1.83 -31.89 -0.29
CA PRO A 314 -2.92 -31.49 0.60
C PRO A 314 -2.51 -30.49 1.68
N GLU A 315 -1.28 -30.60 2.22
CA GLU A 315 -0.76 -29.70 3.24
C GLU A 315 -0.72 -28.25 2.76
N PHE A 316 -0.43 -28.02 1.47
CA PHE A 316 -0.43 -26.69 0.87
C PHE A 316 -1.85 -26.17 0.64
N LEU A 317 -2.72 -27.01 0.06
CA LEU A 317 -4.10 -26.64 -0.24
C LEU A 317 -4.90 -26.30 1.02
N ASN A 318 -4.66 -27.00 2.13
CA ASN A 318 -5.33 -26.77 3.42
C ASN A 318 -4.96 -25.42 4.07
N ARG A 319 -3.99 -24.67 3.53
CA ARG A 319 -3.62 -23.33 4.01
C ARG A 319 -4.22 -22.20 3.20
N ILE A 320 -4.89 -22.47 2.09
CA ILE A 320 -5.54 -21.48 1.23
C ILE A 320 -6.94 -21.18 1.81
N ASP A 321 -7.36 -19.91 1.79
CA ASP A 321 -8.64 -19.41 2.28
C ASP A 321 -9.75 -19.37 1.21
#